data_AF-A0A1G8N4N2-F1
#
_entry.id   AF-A0A1G8N4N2-F1
#
_cell.length_a   1.000
_cell.length_b   1.000
_cell.length_c   1.000
_cell.angle_alpha   90.00
_cell.angle_beta   90.00
_cell.angle_gamma   90.00
#
_symmetry.space_group_name_H-M   'P 1'
#
loop_
_entity.id
_entity.type
_entity.pdbx_description
1 polymer ?
#
loop_
_entity_poly.entity_id
_entity_poly.type
_entity_poly.pdbx_seq_one_letter_code
_entity_poly.pdbx_strand_id
1 'polypeptide(L)'
;MDELPDAADLRRMHPENLEQSRDKLACFLSGWLGGPKLFSEKYGSISIPSFHAQWPIDEARSAAWLSCMERAIALQPFSLEFAEYLLTQLRVPAHRVVQASRARHG
;
A
#
# COMPACT_ATOMS: atom_id res chain seq x y z
N MET A 1 -4.48 5.64 -9.05
CA MET A 1 -3.73 4.56 -9.72
C MET A 1 -4.10 4.47 -11.19
N ASP A 2 -5.40 4.49 -11.54
CA ASP A 2 -5.86 4.51 -12.94
C ASP A 2 -5.38 5.73 -13.75
N GLU A 3 -5.14 6.85 -13.08
CA GLU A 3 -4.83 8.13 -13.73
C GLU A 3 -3.32 8.38 -13.93
N LEU A 4 -2.44 7.50 -13.44
CA LEU A 4 -0.99 7.70 -13.50
C LEU A 4 -0.36 6.73 -14.49
N PRO A 5 0.21 7.22 -15.62
CA PRO A 5 0.90 6.37 -16.58
C PRO A 5 2.00 5.51 -15.94
N ASP A 6 2.77 6.10 -15.02
CA ASP A 6 3.86 5.41 -14.31
C ASP A 6 3.37 4.30 -13.37
N ALA A 7 2.07 4.27 -13.04
CA ALA A 7 1.45 3.22 -12.24
C ALA A 7 0.74 2.15 -13.08
N ALA A 8 0.77 2.22 -14.42
CA ALA A 8 0.04 1.30 -15.29
C ALA A 8 0.44 -0.17 -15.06
N ASP A 9 1.72 -0.44 -14.90
CA ASP A 9 2.24 -1.79 -14.63
C ASP A 9 1.72 -2.35 -13.30
N LEU A 10 1.74 -1.53 -12.25
CA LEU A 10 1.19 -1.86 -10.95
C LEU A 10 -0.34 -2.05 -11.02
N ARG A 11 -1.02 -1.20 -11.79
CA ARG A 11 -2.47 -1.24 -11.94
C ARG A 11 -2.95 -2.53 -12.58
N ARG A 12 -2.22 -3.05 -13.57
CA ARG A 12 -2.52 -4.34 -14.22
C ARG A 12 -2.41 -5.53 -13.26
N MET A 13 -1.71 -5.40 -12.14
CA MET A 13 -1.65 -6.44 -11.10
C MET A 13 -2.87 -6.44 -10.18
N HIS A 14 -3.67 -5.37 -10.20
CA HIS A 14 -4.87 -5.24 -9.38
C HIS A 14 -6.10 -5.71 -10.18
N PRO A 15 -7.16 -6.21 -9.50
CA PRO A 15 -8.43 -6.50 -10.16
C PRO A 15 -9.00 -5.28 -10.89
N GLU A 16 -9.84 -5.49 -11.90
CA GLU A 16 -10.52 -4.39 -12.60
C GLU A 16 -11.30 -3.50 -11.62
N ASN A 17 -12.07 -4.10 -10.71
CA ASN A 17 -12.72 -3.38 -9.62
C ASN A 17 -11.80 -3.25 -8.38
N LEU A 18 -11.48 -2.01 -8.00
CA LEU A 18 -10.62 -1.68 -6.86
C LEU A 18 -11.35 -1.55 -5.52
N GLU A 19 -12.68 -1.70 -5.45
CA GLU A 19 -13.47 -1.51 -4.22
C GLU A 19 -12.93 -2.34 -3.05
N GLN A 20 -12.67 -3.62 -3.26
CA GLN A 20 -12.15 -4.47 -2.20
C GLN A 20 -10.72 -4.09 -1.79
N SER A 21 -9.86 -3.72 -2.75
CA SER A 21 -8.50 -3.26 -2.46
C SER A 21 -8.50 -1.97 -1.65
N ARG A 22 -9.41 -1.03 -1.98
CA ARG A 22 -9.62 0.23 -1.26
C ARG A 22 -10.10 -0.01 0.16
N ASP A 23 -11.09 -0.89 0.34
CA ASP A 23 -11.63 -1.22 1.64
C ASP A 23 -10.57 -1.87 2.54
N LYS A 24 -9.85 -2.87 2.03
CA LYS A 24 -8.73 -3.50 2.74
C LYS A 24 -7.67 -2.49 3.18
N LEU A 25 -7.28 -1.58 2.29
CA LEU A 25 -6.32 -0.53 2.62
C LEU A 25 -6.85 0.40 3.71
N ALA A 26 -8.10 0.86 3.62
CA ALA A 26 -8.71 1.72 4.63
C ALA A 26 -8.79 1.02 6.01
N CYS A 27 -9.22 -0.24 6.04
CA CYS A 27 -9.25 -1.04 7.27
C CYS A 27 -7.85 -1.26 7.86
N PHE A 28 -6.83 -1.46 7.01
CA PHE A 28 -5.44 -1.56 7.44
C PHE A 28 -4.95 -0.24 8.06
N LEU A 29 -5.14 0.88 7.37
CA LEU A 29 -4.70 2.20 7.82
C LEU A 29 -5.39 2.63 9.12
N SER A 30 -6.66 2.27 9.32
CA SER A 30 -7.38 2.50 10.57
C SER A 30 -6.61 1.96 11.78
N GLY A 31 -6.24 0.68 11.76
CA GLY A 31 -5.50 0.07 12.87
C GLY A 31 -4.04 0.52 12.92
N TRP A 32 -3.41 0.72 11.76
CA TRP A 32 -2.00 1.10 11.66
C TRP A 32 -1.73 2.51 12.20
N LEU A 33 -2.68 3.44 12.05
CA LEU A 33 -2.61 4.80 12.59
C LEU A 33 -3.09 4.90 14.04
N GLY A 34 -3.32 3.77 14.72
CA GLY A 34 -3.71 3.72 16.14
C GLY A 34 -5.22 3.73 16.40
N GLY A 35 -6.05 3.67 15.36
CA GLY A 35 -7.50 3.51 15.49
C GLY A 35 -7.94 2.04 15.68
N PRO A 36 -9.24 1.75 15.46
CA PRO A 36 -9.77 0.39 15.57
C PRO A 36 -9.10 -0.58 14.59
N LYS A 37 -8.96 -1.85 15.00
CA LYS A 37 -8.28 -2.90 14.22
C LYS A 37 -9.21 -3.54 13.19
N LEU A 38 -9.83 -2.69 12.37
CA LEU A 38 -10.86 -3.06 11.40
C LEU A 38 -10.42 -4.16 10.43
N PHE A 39 -9.13 -4.18 10.05
CA PHE A 39 -8.63 -5.23 9.17
C PHE A 39 -8.77 -6.61 9.82
N SER A 40 -8.29 -6.77 11.06
CA SER A 40 -8.37 -8.06 11.74
C SER A 40 -9.80 -8.47 12.08
N GLU A 41 -10.66 -7.49 12.35
CA GLU A 41 -12.08 -7.72 12.64
C GLU A 41 -12.84 -8.20 11.40
N LYS A 42 -12.56 -7.63 10.22
CA LYS A 42 -13.30 -7.92 8.97
C LYS A 42 -12.66 -9.03 8.14
N TYR A 43 -11.33 -9.12 8.12
CA TYR A 43 -10.57 -9.98 7.21
C TYR A 43 -9.64 -10.97 7.92
N GLY A 44 -9.53 -10.89 9.25
CA GLY A 44 -8.60 -11.71 10.02
C GLY A 44 -7.17 -11.18 10.03
N SER A 45 -6.27 -11.91 10.68
CA SER A 45 -4.86 -11.52 10.79
C SER A 45 -4.13 -11.64 9.46
N ILE A 46 -3.19 -10.72 9.22
CA ILE A 46 -2.38 -10.70 8.01
C ILE A 46 -0.92 -10.37 8.33
N SER A 47 0.00 -11.11 7.70
CA SER A 47 1.38 -10.66 7.54
C SER A 47 1.48 -9.95 6.19
N ILE A 48 1.58 -8.61 6.21
CA ILE A 48 1.62 -7.79 4.98
C ILE A 48 2.76 -8.23 4.04
N PRO A 49 4.02 -8.38 4.47
CA PRO A 49 5.10 -8.81 3.58
C PRO A 49 4.86 -10.20 2.99
N SER A 50 4.45 -11.17 3.83
CA SER A 50 4.24 -12.56 3.39
C SER A 50 3.07 -12.68 2.41
N PHE A 51 1.99 -11.93 2.62
CA PHE A 51 0.84 -11.91 1.71
C PHE A 51 1.23 -11.35 0.35
N HIS A 52 1.90 -10.19 0.32
CA HIS A 52 2.28 -9.54 -0.94
C HIS A 52 3.41 -10.27 -1.68
N ALA A 53 4.20 -11.10 -0.99
CA ALA A 53 5.24 -11.89 -1.62
C ALA A 53 4.73 -12.84 -2.69
N GLN A 54 3.42 -13.15 -2.76
CA GLN A 54 2.84 -14.00 -3.82
C GLN A 54 3.06 -13.45 -5.24
N TRP A 55 3.30 -12.15 -5.36
CA TRP A 55 3.57 -11.46 -6.62
C TRP A 55 5.01 -10.98 -6.70
N PRO A 56 5.61 -10.90 -7.90
CA PRO A 56 6.95 -10.34 -8.09
C PRO A 56 6.89 -8.81 -7.96
N ILE A 57 7.10 -8.27 -6.77
CA ILE A 57 7.07 -6.84 -6.49
C ILE A 57 8.51 -6.36 -6.33
N ASP A 58 8.93 -5.49 -7.24
CA ASP A 58 10.23 -4.85 -7.27
C ASP A 58 10.18 -3.40 -6.76
N GLU A 59 11.33 -2.73 -6.75
CA GLU A 59 11.42 -1.33 -6.31
C GLU A 59 10.59 -0.40 -7.21
N ALA A 60 10.48 -0.71 -8.52
CA ALA A 60 9.72 0.11 -9.45
C ALA A 60 8.22 0.08 -9.13
N ARG A 61 7.65 -1.11 -8.89
CA ARG A 61 6.25 -1.29 -8.46
C ARG A 61 5.99 -0.66 -7.09
N SER A 62 6.94 -0.81 -6.16
CA SER A 62 6.87 -0.17 -4.84
C SER A 62 6.85 1.36 -4.94
N ALA A 63 7.76 1.93 -5.75
CA ALA A 63 7.82 3.37 -5.98
C ALA A 63 6.55 3.90 -6.66
N ALA A 64 6.02 3.20 -7.66
CA ALA A 64 4.76 3.55 -8.30
C ALA A 64 3.58 3.57 -7.31
N TRP A 65 3.54 2.60 -6.38
CA TRP A 65 2.53 2.57 -5.32
C TRP A 65 2.69 3.75 -4.35
N LEU A 66 3.92 4.05 -3.94
CA LEU A 66 4.22 5.18 -3.05
C LEU A 66 3.87 6.53 -3.70
N SER A 67 4.11 6.69 -5.00
CA SER A 67 3.72 7.90 -5.74
C SER A 67 2.19 8.05 -5.80
N CYS A 68 1.45 6.95 -5.96
CA CYS A 68 0.00 6.97 -5.83
C CYS A 68 -0.44 7.42 -4.42
N MET A 69 0.21 6.94 -3.37
CA MET A 69 -0.09 7.30 -1.98
C MET A 69 0.22 8.76 -1.69
N GLU A 70 1.39 9.25 -2.12
CA GLU A 70 1.79 10.66 -1.99
C GLU A 70 0.73 11.60 -2.56
N ARG A 71 0.26 11.33 -3.78
CA ARG A 71 -0.81 12.13 -4.41
C ARG A 71 -2.13 12.02 -3.65
N ALA A 72 -2.51 10.83 -3.19
CA ALA A 72 -3.75 10.64 -2.43
C ALA A 72 -3.71 11.37 -1.08
N ILE A 73 -2.55 11.37 -0.41
CA ILE A 73 -2.30 12.09 0.84
C ILE A 73 -2.39 13.60 0.61
N ALA A 74 -1.82 14.12 -0.48
CA ALA A 74 -1.86 15.53 -0.82
C ALA A 74 -3.28 16.08 -1.09
N LEU A 75 -4.25 15.21 -1.40
CA LEU A 75 -5.67 15.57 -1.53
C LEU A 75 -6.39 15.68 -0.20
N GLN A 76 -5.78 15.25 0.91
CA GLN A 76 -6.39 15.30 2.24
C GLN A 76 -6.10 16.63 2.93
N PRO A 77 -6.98 17.10 3.82
CA PRO A 77 -6.78 18.32 4.60
C PRO A 77 -5.82 18.09 5.78
N PHE A 78 -4.69 17.45 5.54
CA PHE A 78 -3.66 17.18 6.55
C PHE A 78 -2.63 18.32 6.60
N SER A 79 -1.97 18.48 7.75
CA SER A 79 -0.78 19.33 7.80
C SER A 79 0.32 18.74 6.92
N LEU A 80 1.18 19.61 6.38
CA LEU A 80 2.33 19.18 5.59
C LEU A 80 3.22 18.21 6.38
N GLU A 81 3.49 18.53 7.64
CA GLU A 81 4.27 17.68 8.55
C GLU A 81 3.67 16.27 8.67
N PHE A 82 2.35 16.17 8.86
CA PHE A 82 1.71 14.86 8.97
C PHE A 82 1.69 14.10 7.63
N ALA A 83 1.49 14.80 6.51
CA ALA A 83 1.54 14.20 5.18
C ALA A 83 2.92 13.60 4.87
N GLU A 84 3.99 14.34 5.17
CA GLU A 84 5.38 13.90 5.00
C GLU A 84 5.71 12.72 5.94
N TYR A 85 5.30 12.82 7.20
CA TYR A 85 5.45 11.73 8.17
C TYR A 85 4.76 10.46 7.67
N LEU A 86 3.49 10.56 7.26
CA LEU A 86 2.69 9.43 6.80
C LEU A 86 3.34 8.74 5.60
N LEU A 87 3.75 9.52 4.59
CA LEU A 87 4.43 8.98 3.41
C LEU A 87 5.75 8.29 3.79
N THR A 88 6.53 8.89 4.69
CA THR A 88 7.77 8.31 5.21
C THR A 88 7.52 6.98 5.90
N GLN A 89 6.49 6.91 6.76
CA GLN A 89 6.14 5.67 7.45
C GLN A 89 5.65 4.58 6.48
N LEU A 90 4.93 4.93 5.40
CA LEU A 90 4.47 3.97 4.39
C LEU A 90 5.63 3.32 3.60
N ARG A 91 6.80 3.97 3.52
CA ARG A 91 7.99 3.38 2.88
C ARG A 91 8.49 2.13 3.60
N VAL A 92 8.32 2.04 4.91
CA VAL A 92 8.80 0.90 5.72
C VAL A 92 8.11 -0.41 5.33
N PRO A 93 6.76 -0.54 5.36
CA PRO A 93 6.10 -1.75 4.91
C PRO A 93 6.27 -1.99 3.41
N ALA A 94 6.32 -0.95 2.57
CA ALA A 94 6.56 -1.10 1.14
C ALA A 94 7.93 -1.74 0.85
N HIS A 95 8.98 -1.30 1.55
CA HIS A 95 10.32 -1.90 1.44
C HIS A 95 10.32 -3.36 1.91
N ARG A 96 9.64 -3.68 3.02
CA ARG A 96 9.52 -5.06 3.51
C ARG A 96 8.80 -5.98 2.52
N VAL A 97 7.80 -5.46 1.80
CA VAL A 97 7.12 -6.20 0.73
C VAL A 97 8.09 -6.55 -0.40
N VAL A 98 8.91 -5.58 -0.85
CA VAL A 98 9.93 -5.83 -1.89
C VAL A 98 10.93 -6.89 -1.41
N GLN A 99 11.42 -6.79 -0.18
CA GLN A 99 12.35 -7.78 0.40
C GLN A 99 11.74 -9.19 0.43
N ALA A 100 10.49 -9.32 0.91
CA ALA A 100 9.81 -10.59 0.98
C ALA A 100 9.52 -11.19 -0.41
N SER A 101 9.16 -10.35 -1.37
CA SER A 101 8.96 -10.77 -2.75
C SER A 101 10.27 -11.24 -3.40
N ARG A 102 11.36 -10.49 -3.26
CA ARG A 102 12.70 -10.89 -3.72
C ARG A 102 13.12 -12.25 -3.13
N ALA A 103 12.90 -12.46 -1.84
CA ALA A 103 13.24 -13.72 -1.17
C ALA A 103 12.44 -14.93 -1.69
N ARG A 104 11.27 -14.71 -2.29
CA ARG A 104 10.44 -15.79 -2.85
C ARG A 104 10.68 -16.05 -4.34
N HIS A 105 11.05 -15.02 -5.10
CA HIS A 105 11.09 -15.07 -6.57
C HIS A 105 12.50 -14.98 -7.17
N GLY A 106 13.53 -14.63 -6.37
CA GLY A 106 14.94 -14.69 -6.76
C GLY A 106 15.55 -16.05 -6.50
#